data_AF-A0AAU9VQA6-F1
#
_entry.id   AF-A0AAU9VQA6-F1
#
_cell.length_a   1.000
_cell.length_b   1.000
_cell.length_c   1.000
_cell.angle_alpha   90.00
_cell.angle_beta   90.00
_cell.angle_gamma   90.00
#
_symmetry.space_group_name_H-M   'P 1'
#
loop_
_entity.id
_entity.type
_entity.pdbx_description
1 polymer ?
#
loop_
_entity_poly.entity_id
_entity_poly.type
_entity_poly.pdbx_seq_one_letter_code
_entity_poly.pdbx_strand_id
1 'polypeptide(L)'
;MSCKQDARPQWSSLRRTWKSLENVNRVAMEIQERSNARGNRNCRKRAKSESEDPSVMKQGEKRDLEAICHAVKKLSEAFGRVDRYGPEVPCIRPVRELCGKIRPQLNNEHGMFNRTLQRLCDSSVSGHEKITDCAKNLQNLVNSIASDESDYIARIEDIMQCLGELIGTLETVLYLEYREI
;
A
#
# COMPACT_ATOMS: atom_id res chain seq x y z
N MET A 1 -56.01 -12.01 2.95
CA MET A 1 -54.83 -11.94 3.83
C MET A 1 -53.72 -11.25 3.04
N SER A 2 -53.30 -10.05 3.45
CA SER A 2 -52.38 -9.19 2.68
C SER A 2 -51.06 -9.07 3.44
N CYS A 3 -50.01 -9.71 2.93
CA CYS A 3 -48.65 -9.59 3.47
C CYS A 3 -48.01 -8.32 2.91
N LYS A 4 -47.88 -7.28 3.74
CA LYS A 4 -47.02 -6.14 3.47
C LYS A 4 -45.60 -6.51 3.89
N GLN A 5 -44.69 -6.60 2.92
CA GLN A 5 -43.25 -6.64 3.18
C GLN A 5 -42.77 -5.21 3.41
N ASP A 6 -42.33 -4.91 4.63
CA ASP A 6 -41.63 -3.68 4.99
C ASP A 6 -40.24 -3.68 4.35
N ALA A 7 -40.10 -3.04 3.20
CA ALA A 7 -38.81 -2.65 2.65
C ALA A 7 -38.25 -1.47 3.46
N ARG A 8 -37.45 -1.75 4.50
CA ARG A 8 -36.62 -0.71 5.13
C ARG A 8 -35.45 -0.36 4.19
N PRO A 9 -35.16 0.92 3.94
CA PRO A 9 -34.16 1.33 2.95
C PRO A 9 -32.73 1.08 3.47
N GLN A 10 -31.90 0.45 2.62
CA GLN A 10 -30.44 0.23 2.73
C GLN A 10 -29.59 1.52 2.86
N TRP A 11 -30.19 2.66 3.16
CA TRP A 11 -29.51 3.96 3.20
C TRP A 11 -28.64 4.15 4.46
N SER A 12 -28.82 3.30 5.48
CA SER A 12 -28.11 3.39 6.76
C SER A 12 -26.74 2.70 6.76
N SER A 13 -26.47 1.73 5.87
CA SER A 13 -25.15 1.09 5.77
C SER A 13 -24.17 1.99 5.01
N LEU A 14 -24.60 2.57 3.88
CA LEU A 14 -23.78 3.47 3.06
C LEU A 14 -23.30 4.70 3.85
N ARG A 15 -24.14 5.32 4.69
CA ARG A 15 -23.70 6.45 5.54
C ARG A 15 -22.61 6.06 6.55
N ARG A 16 -22.56 4.81 7.02
CA ARG A 16 -21.48 4.33 7.90
C ARG A 16 -20.20 4.06 7.12
N THR A 17 -20.28 3.51 5.91
CA THR A 17 -19.13 3.30 5.02
C THR A 17 -18.50 4.63 4.58
N TRP A 18 -19.33 5.65 4.31
CA TRP A 18 -18.86 7.01 3.99
C TRP A 18 -18.14 7.68 5.16
N LYS A 19 -18.63 7.54 6.40
CA LYS A 19 -17.93 8.04 7.60
C LYS A 19 -16.58 7.34 7.84
N SER A 20 -16.45 6.08 7.43
CA SER A 20 -15.20 5.31 7.50
C SER A 20 -14.19 5.76 6.45
N LEU A 21 -14.64 6.02 5.22
CA LEU A 21 -13.81 6.55 4.13
C LEU A 21 -13.35 7.99 4.37
N GLU A 22 -14.17 8.84 4.99
CA GLU A 22 -13.74 10.16 5.49
C GLU A 22 -12.65 10.05 6.54
N ASN A 23 -12.66 9.01 7.38
CA ASN A 23 -11.62 8.75 8.36
C ASN A 23 -10.31 8.28 7.69
N VAL A 24 -10.41 7.49 6.62
CA VAL A 24 -9.25 7.08 5.81
C VAL A 24 -8.65 8.26 5.04
N ASN A 25 -9.48 9.14 4.48
CA ASN A 25 -9.03 10.38 3.84
C ASN A 25 -8.41 11.35 4.86
N ARG A 26 -8.98 11.46 6.07
CA ARG A 26 -8.39 12.24 7.17
C ARG A 26 -7.04 11.69 7.59
N VAL A 27 -6.89 10.36 7.72
CA VAL A 27 -5.60 9.74 8.05
C VAL A 27 -4.58 9.92 6.92
N ALA A 28 -5.00 9.79 5.65
CA ALA A 28 -4.13 10.06 4.51
C ALA A 28 -3.69 11.53 4.43
N MET A 29 -4.59 12.48 4.73
CA MET A 29 -4.28 13.91 4.80
C MET A 29 -3.44 14.27 6.04
N GLU A 30 -3.68 13.67 7.21
CA GLU A 30 -2.86 13.86 8.43
C GLU A 30 -1.44 13.32 8.26
N ILE A 31 -1.27 12.21 7.52
CA ILE A 31 0.05 11.68 7.15
C ILE A 31 0.77 12.65 6.21
N GLN A 32 0.03 13.32 5.31
CA GLN A 32 0.57 14.33 4.40
C GLN A 32 0.89 15.67 5.11
N GLU A 33 0.04 16.15 6.03
CA GLU A 33 0.25 17.38 6.80
C GLU A 33 1.35 17.23 7.86
N ARG A 34 1.45 16.09 8.55
CA ARG A 34 2.56 15.82 9.48
C ARG A 34 3.90 15.72 8.76
N SER A 35 3.91 15.25 7.51
CA SER A 35 5.09 15.22 6.65
C SER A 35 5.48 16.63 6.17
N ASN A 36 4.51 17.47 5.79
CA ASN A 36 4.74 18.86 5.40
C ASN A 36 5.22 19.75 6.57
N ALA A 37 4.68 19.53 7.79
CA ALA A 37 5.08 20.27 8.99
C ALA A 37 6.47 19.86 9.54
N ARG A 38 6.92 18.62 9.29
CA ARG A 38 8.29 18.16 9.59
C ARG A 38 9.29 18.48 8.49
N GLY A 39 8.88 18.50 7.23
CA GLY A 39 9.73 18.80 6.08
C GLY A 39 10.28 20.23 6.07
N ASN A 40 9.59 21.19 6.68
CA ASN A 40 10.00 22.59 6.63
C ASN A 40 11.03 23.02 7.70
N ARG A 41 11.37 22.17 8.68
CA ARG A 41 12.34 22.54 9.75
C ARG A 41 13.76 22.03 9.55
N ASN A 42 14.00 21.07 8.67
CA ASN A 42 15.31 20.39 8.61
C ASN A 42 16.12 20.61 7.31
N CYS A 43 15.66 21.45 6.37
CA CYS A 43 16.37 21.67 5.09
C CYS A 43 17.54 22.68 5.14
N ARG A 44 18.06 23.04 6.32
CA ARG A 44 19.33 23.80 6.41
C ARG A 44 20.28 23.16 7.40
N LYS A 45 21.40 22.68 6.82
CA LYS A 45 22.63 22.18 7.44
C LYS A 45 22.63 20.70 7.82
N ARG A 46 23.14 19.86 6.93
CA ARG A 46 24.17 18.91 7.33
C ARG A 46 25.22 18.82 6.25
N ALA A 47 26.39 19.36 6.60
CA ALA A 47 27.60 19.31 5.82
C ALA A 47 28.09 17.87 5.67
N LYS A 48 28.81 17.63 4.58
CA LYS A 48 29.64 16.44 4.35
C LYS A 48 30.67 16.30 5.48
N SER A 49 30.50 15.26 6.31
CA SER A 49 31.46 14.68 7.29
C SER A 49 30.57 13.86 8.25
N GLU A 50 30.67 12.55 8.41
CA GLU A 50 31.76 11.72 8.92
C GLU A 50 31.16 10.30 8.99
N SER A 51 31.95 9.26 8.67
CA SER A 51 31.72 7.83 8.99
C SER A 51 30.27 7.43 9.30
N GLU A 52 29.52 6.95 8.30
CA GLU A 52 28.23 6.30 8.57
C GLU A 52 28.49 5.04 9.39
N ASP A 53 28.19 5.13 10.68
CA ASP A 53 28.21 4.01 11.60
C ASP A 53 27.32 2.89 11.02
N PRO A 54 27.86 1.69 10.75
CA PRO A 54 27.10 0.58 10.16
C PRO A 54 25.87 0.21 11.01
N SER A 55 25.86 0.53 12.31
CA SER A 55 24.69 0.39 13.18
C SER A 55 23.53 1.33 12.78
N VAL A 56 23.85 2.58 12.43
CA VAL A 56 22.86 3.60 12.03
C VAL A 56 22.31 3.28 10.64
N MET A 57 23.15 2.79 9.73
CA MET A 57 22.74 2.36 8.39
C MET A 57 21.78 1.16 8.45
N LYS A 58 22.12 0.12 9.24
CA LYS A 58 21.24 -1.04 9.48
C LYS A 58 19.91 -0.68 10.13
N GLN A 59 19.90 0.28 11.05
CA GLN A 59 18.64 0.78 11.62
C GLN A 59 17.79 1.53 10.59
N GLY A 60 18.42 2.22 9.62
CA GLY A 60 17.74 2.87 8.51
C GLY A 60 17.04 1.86 7.60
N GLU A 61 17.78 0.83 7.18
CA GLU A 61 17.27 -0.27 6.34
C GLU A 61 16.11 -1.01 7.00
N LYS A 62 16.25 -1.36 8.29
CA LYS A 62 15.18 -1.98 9.08
C LYS A 62 13.91 -1.13 9.05
N ARG A 63 14.04 0.18 9.31
CA ARG A 63 12.88 1.11 9.31
C ARG A 63 12.25 1.23 7.94
N ASP A 64 13.04 1.24 6.88
CA ASP A 64 12.56 1.29 5.51
C ASP A 64 11.79 0.00 5.14
N LEU A 65 12.33 -1.17 5.49
CA LEU A 65 11.65 -2.46 5.32
C LEU A 65 10.34 -2.54 6.12
N GLU A 66 10.34 -2.11 7.39
CA GLU A 66 9.15 -2.04 8.24
C GLU A 66 8.09 -1.11 7.64
N ALA A 67 8.51 0.05 7.12
CA ALA A 67 7.62 1.02 6.50
C ALA A 67 6.95 0.46 5.24
N ILE A 68 7.72 -0.21 4.36
CA ILE A 68 7.17 -0.89 3.18
C ILE A 68 6.24 -2.03 3.62
N CYS A 69 6.68 -2.90 4.53
CA CYS A 69 5.89 -4.03 5.00
C CYS A 69 4.52 -3.59 5.54
N HIS A 70 4.51 -2.54 6.38
CA HIS A 70 3.28 -1.96 6.89
C HIS A 70 2.40 -1.34 5.79
N ALA A 71 2.98 -0.67 4.79
CA ALA A 71 2.23 -0.13 3.66
C ALA A 71 1.60 -1.24 2.80
N VAL A 72 2.35 -2.31 2.51
CA VAL A 72 1.88 -3.46 1.73
C VAL A 72 0.80 -4.24 2.48
N LYS A 73 0.92 -4.41 3.80
CA LYS A 73 -0.14 -5.01 4.65
C LYS A 73 -1.44 -4.23 4.58
N LYS A 74 -1.38 -2.90 4.72
CA LYS A 74 -2.56 -2.03 4.57
C LYS A 74 -3.18 -2.13 3.19
N LEU A 75 -2.36 -2.25 2.16
CA LEU A 75 -2.82 -2.43 0.79
C LEU A 75 -3.52 -3.77 0.60
N SER A 76 -2.95 -4.85 1.14
CA SER A 76 -3.54 -6.19 1.14
C SER A 76 -4.89 -6.21 1.85
N GLU A 77 -5.00 -5.57 3.01
CA GLU A 77 -6.29 -5.41 3.70
C GLU A 77 -7.32 -4.63 2.85
N ALA A 78 -6.89 -3.59 2.13
CA ALA A 78 -7.79 -2.81 1.28
C ALA A 78 -8.36 -3.66 0.12
N PHE A 79 -7.53 -4.47 -0.54
CA PHE A 79 -7.98 -5.41 -1.58
C PHE A 79 -8.77 -6.60 -1.00
N GLY A 80 -8.51 -7.00 0.25
CA GLY A 80 -9.29 -8.02 0.94
C GLY A 80 -10.70 -7.56 1.30
N ARG A 81 -10.90 -6.25 1.53
CA ARG A 81 -12.19 -5.63 1.89
C ARG A 81 -12.96 -5.05 0.71
N VAL A 82 -12.37 -5.01 -0.48
CA VAL A 82 -13.05 -4.43 -1.65
C VAL A 82 -14.21 -5.34 -2.07
N ASP A 83 -15.40 -4.77 -2.20
CA ASP A 83 -16.56 -5.50 -2.70
C ASP A 83 -16.33 -5.85 -4.18
N ARG A 84 -16.17 -7.14 -4.46
CA ARG A 84 -15.97 -7.68 -5.83
C ARG A 84 -17.28 -8.08 -6.48
N TYR A 85 -18.28 -8.34 -5.66
CA TYR A 85 -19.63 -8.77 -6.05
C TYR A 85 -20.64 -7.85 -5.38
N GLY A 86 -21.61 -7.36 -6.15
CA GLY A 86 -22.81 -6.72 -5.64
C GLY A 86 -23.84 -7.77 -5.22
N PRO A 87 -25.16 -7.58 -5.49
CA PRO A 87 -26.16 -8.64 -5.33
C PRO A 87 -25.93 -9.75 -6.37
N GLU A 88 -24.87 -10.52 -6.16
CA GLU A 88 -24.41 -11.70 -6.90
C GLU A 88 -23.86 -11.43 -8.32
N VAL A 89 -23.64 -10.16 -8.67
CA VAL A 89 -23.04 -9.75 -9.96
C VAL A 89 -21.67 -9.10 -9.73
N PRO A 90 -20.64 -9.41 -10.54
CA PRO A 90 -19.36 -8.70 -10.54
C PRO A 90 -19.53 -7.17 -10.54
N CYS A 91 -18.95 -6.49 -9.55
CA CYS A 91 -18.93 -5.03 -9.44
C CYS A 91 -17.49 -4.50 -9.53
N ILE A 92 -17.11 -3.97 -10.69
CA ILE A 92 -15.75 -3.46 -10.94
C ILE A 92 -15.48 -2.06 -10.35
N ARG A 93 -16.53 -1.27 -10.11
CA ARG A 93 -16.39 0.15 -9.73
C ARG A 93 -15.58 0.36 -8.44
N PRO A 94 -15.81 -0.36 -7.32
CA PRO A 94 -15.02 -0.21 -6.10
C PRO A 94 -13.54 -0.55 -6.32
N VAL A 95 -13.28 -1.54 -7.18
CA VAL A 95 -11.93 -2.01 -7.53
C VAL A 95 -11.20 -0.94 -8.34
N ARG A 96 -11.85 -0.35 -9.34
CA ARG A 96 -11.30 0.77 -10.12
C ARG A 96 -11.02 1.98 -9.26
N GLU A 97 -11.92 2.31 -8.32
CA GLU A 97 -11.70 3.41 -7.39
C GLU A 97 -10.49 3.16 -6.48
N LEU A 98 -10.32 1.93 -5.99
CA LEU A 98 -9.15 1.53 -5.21
C LEU A 98 -7.86 1.61 -6.06
N CYS A 99 -7.85 0.97 -7.23
CA CYS A 99 -6.70 0.98 -8.15
C CYS A 99 -6.34 2.40 -8.59
N GLY A 100 -7.32 3.26 -8.86
CA GLY A 100 -7.13 4.67 -9.22
C GLY A 100 -6.46 5.50 -8.11
N LYS A 101 -6.65 5.13 -6.83
CA LYS A 101 -5.96 5.77 -5.70
C LYS A 101 -4.53 5.27 -5.50
N ILE A 102 -4.28 3.99 -5.76
CA ILE A 102 -2.97 3.34 -5.57
C ILE A 102 -2.03 3.65 -6.74
N ARG A 103 -2.56 3.66 -7.95
CA ARG A 103 -1.79 3.81 -9.20
C ARG A 103 -0.85 5.04 -9.20
N PRO A 104 -1.27 6.24 -8.78
CA PRO A 104 -0.35 7.39 -8.69
C PRO A 104 0.80 7.19 -7.71
N GLN A 105 0.58 6.43 -6.62
CA GLN A 105 1.62 6.16 -5.62
C GLN A 105 2.67 5.17 -6.16
N LEU A 106 2.23 4.14 -6.89
CA LEU A 106 3.12 3.15 -7.51
C LEU A 106 3.85 3.71 -8.73
N ASN A 107 3.21 4.57 -9.52
CA ASN A 107 3.81 5.14 -10.74
C ASN A 107 4.67 6.38 -10.50
N ASN A 108 4.62 6.99 -9.30
CA ASN A 108 5.46 8.15 -9.01
C ASN A 108 6.89 7.70 -8.68
N GLU A 109 7.79 7.77 -9.65
CA GLU A 109 9.22 7.45 -9.49
C GLU A 109 9.88 8.20 -8.32
N HIS A 110 9.44 9.44 -8.06
CA HIS A 110 9.92 10.27 -6.97
C HIS A 110 9.07 10.14 -5.70
N GLY A 111 8.07 9.26 -5.69
CA GLY A 111 7.22 8.96 -4.56
C GLY A 111 8.02 8.29 -3.44
N MET A 112 7.55 8.46 -2.20
CA MET A 112 8.21 7.89 -1.03
C MET A 112 8.35 6.37 -1.12
N PHE A 113 7.37 5.68 -1.71
CA PHE A 113 7.42 4.23 -1.91
C PHE A 113 8.59 3.82 -2.80
N ASN A 114 8.65 4.35 -4.03
CA ASN A 114 9.72 4.03 -5.00
C ASN A 114 11.10 4.50 -4.53
N ARG A 115 11.19 5.66 -3.87
CA ARG A 115 12.45 6.10 -3.23
C ARG A 115 12.90 5.17 -2.10
N THR A 116 11.98 4.58 -1.36
CA THR A 116 12.32 3.64 -0.28
C THR A 116 12.78 2.30 -0.86
N LEU A 117 12.12 1.81 -1.91
CA LEU A 117 12.58 0.64 -2.66
C LEU A 117 13.99 0.85 -3.25
N GLN A 118 14.24 2.02 -3.84
CA GLN A 118 15.57 2.35 -4.39
C GLN A 118 16.64 2.37 -3.31
N ARG A 119 16.36 3.00 -2.15
CA ARG A 119 17.28 3.00 -1.01
C ARG A 119 17.62 1.59 -0.54
N LEU A 120 16.63 0.69 -0.49
CA LEU A 120 16.85 -0.72 -0.14
C LEU A 120 17.72 -1.47 -1.15
N CYS A 121 17.55 -1.17 -2.45
CA CYS A 121 18.41 -1.71 -3.50
C CYS A 121 19.85 -1.21 -3.34
N ASP A 122 20.02 0.10 -3.12
CA ASP A 122 21.35 0.72 -2.98
C ASP A 122 22.10 0.19 -1.75
N SER A 123 21.37 -0.16 -0.67
CA SER A 123 21.93 -0.78 0.54
C SER A 123 22.30 -2.26 0.40
N SER A 124 22.05 -2.90 -0.75
CA SER A 124 22.36 -4.33 -0.99
C SER A 124 21.73 -5.30 0.03
N VAL A 125 20.55 -4.95 0.57
CA VAL A 125 19.74 -5.79 1.46
C VAL A 125 19.43 -7.13 0.78
N SER A 126 19.52 -8.26 1.49
CA SER A 126 19.22 -9.54 0.85
C SER A 126 17.75 -9.60 0.41
N GLY A 127 17.50 -10.20 -0.76
CA GLY A 127 16.16 -10.28 -1.32
C GLY A 127 15.60 -8.98 -1.91
N HIS A 128 16.40 -7.89 -2.01
CA HIS A 128 15.97 -6.64 -2.63
C HIS A 128 15.48 -6.81 -4.07
N GLU A 129 16.10 -7.71 -4.86
CA GLU A 129 15.66 -8.05 -6.21
C GLU A 129 14.22 -8.55 -6.20
N LYS A 130 13.93 -9.55 -5.36
CA LYS A 130 12.60 -10.13 -5.22
C LYS A 130 11.57 -9.11 -4.73
N ILE A 131 11.93 -8.26 -3.77
CA ILE A 131 11.07 -7.17 -3.29
C ILE A 131 10.73 -6.20 -4.44
N THR A 132 11.72 -5.84 -5.24
CA THR A 132 11.58 -4.92 -6.36
C THR A 132 10.75 -5.52 -7.49
N ASP A 133 10.97 -6.79 -7.80
CA ASP A 133 10.21 -7.52 -8.82
C ASP A 133 8.74 -7.67 -8.42
N CYS A 134 8.46 -8.03 -7.16
CA CYS A 134 7.09 -8.04 -6.63
C CYS A 134 6.45 -6.65 -6.71
N ALA A 135 7.18 -5.58 -6.38
CA ALA A 135 6.65 -4.22 -6.46
C ALA A 135 6.33 -3.78 -7.91
N LYS A 136 7.20 -4.12 -8.86
CA LYS A 136 6.96 -3.90 -10.31
C LYS A 136 5.78 -4.72 -10.82
N ASN A 137 5.67 -5.97 -10.39
CA ASN A 137 4.55 -6.82 -10.77
C ASN A 137 3.22 -6.25 -10.24
N LEU A 138 3.19 -5.82 -8.98
CA LEU A 138 2.04 -5.13 -8.39
C LEU A 138 1.66 -3.86 -9.18
N GLN A 139 2.65 -3.05 -9.55
CA GLN A 139 2.44 -1.86 -10.39
C GLN A 139 1.79 -2.23 -11.74
N ASN A 140 2.29 -3.27 -12.40
CA ASN A 140 1.76 -3.74 -13.68
C ASN A 140 0.32 -4.24 -13.54
N LEU A 141 0.03 -5.05 -12.53
CA LEU A 141 -1.32 -5.57 -12.27
C LEU A 141 -2.32 -4.43 -12.00
N VAL A 142 -1.97 -3.47 -11.14
CA VAL A 142 -2.80 -2.30 -10.84
C VAL A 142 -3.02 -1.43 -12.08
N ASN A 143 -1.99 -1.21 -12.89
CA ASN A 143 -2.12 -0.49 -14.16
C ASN A 143 -3.04 -1.23 -15.13
N SER A 144 -2.97 -2.56 -15.17
CA SER A 144 -3.74 -3.39 -16.09
C SER A 144 -5.25 -3.33 -15.83
N ILE A 145 -5.68 -3.36 -14.57
CA ILE A 145 -7.09 -3.18 -14.17
C ILE A 145 -7.59 -1.77 -14.52
N ALA A 146 -6.70 -0.77 -14.50
CA ALA A 146 -7.08 0.58 -14.88
C ALA A 146 -7.27 0.75 -16.39
N SER A 147 -6.65 -0.11 -17.21
CA SER A 147 -6.70 -0.06 -18.68
C SER A 147 -7.67 -1.04 -19.32
N ASP A 148 -7.89 -2.20 -18.70
CA ASP A 148 -8.69 -3.30 -19.21
C ASP A 148 -9.58 -3.83 -18.09
N GLU A 149 -10.88 -3.86 -18.36
CA GLU A 149 -11.90 -4.27 -17.40
C GLU A 149 -12.20 -5.77 -17.46
N SER A 150 -11.66 -6.47 -18.47
CA SER A 150 -11.81 -7.92 -18.58
C SER A 150 -11.08 -8.63 -17.43
N ASP A 151 -11.74 -9.67 -16.91
CA ASP A 151 -11.16 -10.58 -15.93
C ASP A 151 -10.62 -9.89 -14.67
N TYR A 152 -11.17 -8.73 -14.30
CA TYR A 152 -10.70 -7.95 -13.16
C TYR A 152 -10.73 -8.74 -11.85
N ILE A 153 -11.63 -9.73 -11.71
CA ILE A 153 -11.71 -10.61 -10.55
C ILE A 153 -10.43 -11.45 -10.43
N ALA A 154 -10.01 -12.11 -11.52
CA ALA A 154 -8.77 -12.88 -11.57
C ALA A 154 -7.57 -11.97 -11.30
N ARG A 155 -7.54 -10.77 -11.89
CA ARG A 155 -6.47 -9.80 -11.65
C ARG A 155 -6.41 -9.32 -10.20
N ILE A 156 -7.53 -9.22 -9.49
CA ILE A 156 -7.52 -8.93 -8.04
C ILE A 156 -6.89 -10.08 -7.27
N GLU A 157 -7.19 -11.33 -7.63
CA GLU A 157 -6.57 -12.50 -7.00
C GLU A 157 -5.06 -12.50 -7.24
N ASP A 158 -4.61 -12.19 -8.46
CA ASP A 158 -3.19 -12.01 -8.77
C ASP A 158 -2.56 -10.89 -7.93
N ILE A 159 -3.24 -9.76 -7.76
CA ILE A 159 -2.78 -8.67 -6.88
C ILE A 159 -2.66 -9.15 -5.45
N MET A 160 -3.66 -9.85 -4.92
CA MET A 160 -3.63 -10.37 -3.55
C MET A 160 -2.50 -11.36 -3.35
N GLN A 161 -2.28 -12.26 -4.31
CA GLN A 161 -1.18 -13.20 -4.28
C GLN A 161 0.16 -12.46 -4.28
N CYS A 162 0.34 -11.50 -5.20
CA CYS A 162 1.55 -10.68 -5.27
C CYS A 162 1.81 -9.90 -3.96
N LEU A 163 0.76 -9.35 -3.34
CA LEU A 163 0.86 -8.68 -2.04
C LEU A 163 1.23 -9.66 -0.92
N GLY A 164 0.67 -10.87 -0.92
CA GLY A 164 1.03 -11.92 0.04
C GLY A 164 2.48 -12.35 -0.07
N GLU A 165 2.97 -12.56 -1.30
CA GLU A 165 4.37 -12.88 -1.59
C GLU A 165 5.32 -11.75 -1.16
N LEU A 166 4.95 -10.50 -1.41
CA LEU A 166 5.72 -9.33 -1.00
C LEU A 166 5.79 -9.19 0.52
N ILE A 167 4.66 -9.38 1.22
CA ILE A 167 4.63 -9.37 2.70
C ILE A 167 5.53 -10.46 3.25
N GLY A 168 5.39 -11.70 2.78
CA GLY A 168 6.20 -12.83 3.25
C GLY A 168 7.70 -12.62 3.00
N THR A 169 8.06 -12.03 1.85
CA THR A 169 9.46 -11.70 1.54
C THR A 169 10.00 -10.63 2.49
N LEU A 170 9.26 -9.53 2.70
CA LEU A 170 9.65 -8.45 3.60
C LEU A 170 9.78 -8.93 5.06
N GLU A 171 8.83 -9.72 5.54
CA GLU A 171 8.89 -10.30 6.88
C GLU A 171 10.06 -11.27 7.04
N THR A 172 10.36 -12.07 6.02
CA THR A 172 11.51 -12.99 6.04
C THR A 172 12.82 -12.21 6.11
N VAL A 173 12.98 -11.15 5.31
CA VAL A 173 14.19 -10.30 5.34
C VAL A 173 14.32 -9.62 6.71
N LEU A 174 13.24 -9.03 7.22
CA LEU A 174 13.21 -8.44 8.57
C LEU A 174 13.61 -9.45 9.65
N TYR A 175 13.13 -10.68 9.55
CA TYR A 175 13.41 -11.74 10.51
C TYR A 175 14.83 -12.31 10.41
N LEU A 176 15.40 -12.43 9.21
CA LEU A 176 16.73 -13.02 9.02
C LEU A 176 17.85 -12.01 9.29
N GLU A 177 17.68 -10.76 8.86
CA GLU A 177 18.74 -9.74 8.91
C GLU A 177 18.67 -8.83 10.13
N TYR A 178 17.46 -8.64 10.68
CA TYR A 178 17.20 -7.62 11.70
C TYR A 178 16.48 -8.16 12.94
N ARG A 179 16.47 -9.49 13.12
CA ARG A 179 16.16 -10.10 14.41
C ARG A 179 17.08 -9.50 15.46
N GLU A 180 16.51 -9.07 16.57
CA GLU A 180 17.27 -8.55 17.71
C GLU A 180 18.40 -9.54 18.06
N ILE A 181 19.65 -9.05 17.96
CA ILE A 181 20.79 -9.56 18.72
C ILE A 181 20.68 -8.96 20.12
#